data_AF-A0A950WNH5-F1
#
_entry.id   AF-A0A950WNH5-F1
#
_cell.length_a   1.000
_cell.length_b   1.000
_cell.length_c   1.000
_cell.angle_alpha   90.00
_cell.angle_beta   90.00
_cell.angle_gamma   90.00
#
_symmetry.space_group_name_H-M   'P 1'
#
loop_
_entity.id
_entity.type
_entity.pdbx_description
1 polymer ?
#
loop_
_entity_poly.entity_id
_entity_poly.type
_entity_poly.pdbx_seq_one_letter_code
_entity_poly.pdbx_strand_id
1 'polypeptide(L)'
;MSLASSPLHPAVLATMLRTTLDAIPISPDVTAAEKATQFEAALKDIEHLAPADPTQARLAARIVSAHYAAQECLRRAARPDLPDSVMMRLQGKAAALDRMGRAAQRQLDKLKAAQPIQQATPASAPAAERPAMSPVPHTARPKSPPPQPVRKDPMHREEATTPATTAPLSAEEEQALLQRAMNDLFDRSSTAVATLMAGLAELPDAA
;
A
#
# COMPACT_ATOMS: atom_id res chain seq x y z
N MET A 1 -26.32 -7.91 9.27
CA MET A 1 -26.43 -8.63 7.99
C MET A 1 -25.01 -8.93 7.51
N SER A 2 -24.60 -10.20 7.50
CA SER A 2 -23.26 -10.59 7.05
C SER A 2 -23.28 -10.71 5.53
N LEU A 3 -22.63 -9.80 4.81
CA LEU A 3 -22.46 -9.90 3.36
C LEU A 3 -21.45 -11.02 3.12
N ALA A 4 -21.87 -12.10 2.45
CA ALA A 4 -20.95 -13.14 2.04
C ALA A 4 -19.86 -12.52 1.14
N SER A 5 -18.59 -12.75 1.49
CA SER A 5 -17.46 -12.23 0.72
C SER A 5 -17.36 -12.99 -0.60
N SER A 6 -17.77 -12.36 -1.71
CA SER A 6 -17.60 -12.95 -3.03
C SER A 6 -16.11 -13.09 -3.36
N PRO A 7 -15.67 -14.22 -3.94
CA PRO A 7 -14.29 -14.39 -4.37
C PRO A 7 -13.90 -13.29 -5.37
N LEU A 8 -12.66 -12.81 -5.28
CA LEU A 8 -12.15 -11.73 -6.13
C LEU A 8 -12.10 -12.19 -7.60
N HIS A 9 -12.87 -11.54 -8.47
CA HIS A 9 -12.86 -11.83 -9.90
C HIS A 9 -11.47 -11.51 -10.49
N PRO A 10 -10.85 -12.41 -11.28
CA PRO A 10 -9.48 -12.25 -11.76
C PRO A 10 -9.26 -10.99 -12.60
N ALA A 11 -10.26 -10.59 -13.41
CA ALA A 11 -10.17 -9.34 -14.17
C ALA A 11 -10.13 -8.09 -13.28
N VAL A 12 -10.86 -8.08 -12.16
CA VAL A 12 -10.86 -6.96 -11.21
C VAL A 12 -9.51 -6.87 -10.52
N LEU A 13 -8.95 -8.01 -10.11
CA LEU A 13 -7.59 -8.08 -9.56
C LEU A 13 -6.57 -7.54 -10.58
N ALA A 14 -6.61 -7.99 -11.83
CA ALA A 14 -5.70 -7.53 -12.87
C ALA A 14 -5.79 -6.02 -13.11
N THR A 15 -7.01 -5.46 -13.18
CA THR A 15 -7.20 -4.00 -13.27
C THR A 15 -6.63 -3.28 -12.06
N MET A 16 -6.85 -3.78 -10.85
CA MET A 16 -6.30 -3.17 -9.63
C MET A 16 -4.78 -3.23 -9.56
N LEU A 17 -4.18 -4.35 -9.94
CA LEU A 17 -2.72 -4.48 -10.01
C LEU A 17 -2.17 -3.48 -11.01
N ARG A 18 -2.76 -3.39 -12.21
CA ARG A 18 -2.33 -2.42 -13.23
C ARG A 18 -2.42 -0.97 -12.74
N THR A 19 -3.55 -0.55 -12.17
CA THR A 19 -3.69 0.82 -11.67
C THR A 19 -2.76 1.12 -10.50
N THR A 20 -2.44 0.12 -9.68
CA THR A 20 -1.46 0.25 -8.59
C THR A 20 -0.05 0.46 -9.13
N LEU A 21 0.34 -0.33 -10.14
CA LEU A 21 1.64 -0.22 -10.80
C LEU A 21 1.78 1.11 -11.55
N ASP A 22 0.71 1.56 -12.23
CA ASP A 22 0.67 2.86 -12.93
C ASP A 22 0.79 4.05 -11.95
N ALA A 23 0.44 3.86 -10.67
CA ALA A 23 0.56 4.87 -9.63
C ALA A 23 1.96 4.94 -8.99
N ILE A 24 2.84 3.97 -9.27
CA ILE A 24 4.22 3.99 -8.76
C ILE A 24 4.99 5.09 -9.48
N PRO A 25 5.58 6.05 -8.76
CA PRO A 25 6.37 7.09 -9.41
C PRO A 25 7.65 6.49 -9.98
N ILE A 26 7.77 6.52 -11.31
CA ILE A 26 8.95 6.09 -12.04
C ILE A 26 9.75 7.34 -12.44
N SER A 27 11.07 7.34 -12.16
CA SER A 27 11.96 8.41 -12.63
C SER A 27 12.08 8.35 -14.15
N PRO A 28 12.12 9.48 -14.87
CA PRO A 28 12.21 9.48 -16.33
C PRO A 28 13.51 8.84 -16.85
N ASP A 29 14.55 8.78 -16.01
CA ASP A 29 15.89 8.33 -16.39
C ASP A 29 16.09 6.82 -16.19
N VAL A 30 15.09 6.09 -15.67
CA VAL A 30 15.23 4.64 -15.47
C VAL A 30 15.06 3.87 -16.77
N THR A 31 15.88 2.84 -16.93
CA THR A 31 15.79 1.90 -18.03
C THR A 31 14.52 1.05 -17.95
N ALA A 32 14.10 0.48 -19.07
CA ALA A 32 12.97 -0.45 -19.11
C ALA A 32 13.17 -1.67 -18.17
N ALA A 33 14.42 -2.14 -18.03
CA ALA A 33 14.76 -3.24 -17.13
C ALA A 33 14.56 -2.86 -15.66
N GLU A 34 15.04 -1.69 -15.23
CA GLU A 34 14.85 -1.20 -13.85
C GLU A 34 13.37 -0.97 -13.54
N LYS A 35 12.61 -0.43 -14.52
CA LYS A 35 11.16 -0.29 -14.40
C LYS A 35 10.48 -1.65 -14.19
N ALA A 36 10.86 -2.67 -14.95
CA ALA A 36 10.34 -4.02 -14.79
C ALA A 36 10.67 -4.59 -13.40
N THR A 37 11.90 -4.40 -12.91
CA THR A 37 12.30 -4.81 -11.55
C THR A 37 11.48 -4.10 -10.46
N GLN A 38 11.21 -2.80 -10.60
CA GLN A 38 10.37 -2.07 -9.64
C GLN A 38 8.93 -2.60 -9.63
N PHE A 39 8.37 -2.91 -10.81
CA PHE A 39 7.04 -3.50 -10.90
C PHE A 39 6.98 -4.90 -10.32
N GLU A 40 8.00 -5.74 -10.57
CA GLU A 40 8.10 -7.07 -9.98
C GLU A 40 8.18 -6.99 -8.44
N ALA A 41 8.96 -6.05 -7.90
CA ALA A 41 9.03 -5.82 -6.46
C ALA A 41 7.67 -5.42 -5.87
N ALA A 42 6.96 -4.49 -6.53
CA ALA A 42 5.63 -4.07 -6.08
C ALA A 42 4.59 -5.21 -6.15
N LEU A 43 4.67 -6.07 -7.16
CA LEU A 43 3.82 -7.26 -7.24
C LEU A 43 4.11 -8.24 -6.09
N LYS A 44 5.39 -8.50 -5.78
CA LYS A 44 5.78 -9.34 -4.64
C LYS A 44 5.29 -8.78 -3.31
N ASP A 45 5.29 -7.46 -3.14
CA ASP A 45 4.74 -6.83 -1.94
C ASP A 45 3.23 -7.07 -1.82
N ILE A 46 2.47 -6.97 -2.92
CA ILE A 46 1.02 -7.25 -2.92
C ILE A 46 0.76 -8.73 -2.65
N GLU A 47 1.54 -9.63 -3.25
CA GLU A 47 1.47 -11.07 -3.00
C GLU A 47 1.74 -11.40 -1.53
N HIS A 48 2.75 -10.79 -0.92
CA HIS A 48 3.07 -10.95 0.50
C HIS A 48 1.93 -10.49 1.42
N LEU A 49 1.20 -9.44 1.01
CA LEU A 49 0.00 -8.98 1.71
C LEU A 49 -1.19 -9.94 1.54
N ALA A 50 -1.14 -10.90 0.62
CA ALA A 50 -2.10 -11.99 0.43
C ALA A 50 -3.58 -11.57 0.62
N PRO A 51 -4.09 -10.62 -0.19
CA PRO A 51 -5.47 -10.17 -0.07
C PRO A 51 -6.45 -11.26 -0.52
N ALA A 52 -7.42 -11.61 0.32
CA ALA A 52 -8.41 -12.66 0.01
C ALA A 52 -9.64 -12.15 -0.76
N ASP A 53 -9.91 -10.85 -0.72
CA ASP A 53 -11.11 -10.22 -1.28
C ASP A 53 -10.80 -8.84 -1.89
N PRO A 54 -11.73 -8.24 -2.67
CA PRO A 54 -11.48 -6.94 -3.31
C PRO A 54 -11.19 -5.80 -2.34
N THR A 55 -11.75 -5.84 -1.13
CA THR A 55 -11.52 -4.81 -0.12
C THR A 55 -10.11 -4.91 0.43
N GLN A 56 -9.66 -6.12 0.75
CA GLN A 56 -8.28 -6.39 1.15
C GLN A 56 -7.29 -6.01 0.04
N ALA A 57 -7.60 -6.34 -1.22
CA ALA A 57 -6.75 -6.00 -2.36
C ALA A 57 -6.58 -4.48 -2.51
N ARG A 58 -7.63 -3.69 -2.21
CA ARG A 58 -7.57 -2.23 -2.31
C ARG A 58 -6.70 -1.63 -1.23
N LEU A 59 -6.76 -2.19 -0.02
CA LEU A 59 -5.89 -1.80 1.08
C LEU A 59 -4.44 -2.17 0.78
N ALA A 60 -4.19 -3.37 0.25
CA ALA A 60 -2.86 -3.80 -0.17
C ALA A 60 -2.25 -2.86 -1.23
N ALA A 61 -3.02 -2.56 -2.29
CA ALA A 61 -2.65 -1.57 -3.30
C ALA A 61 -2.28 -0.22 -2.68
N ARG A 62 -3.10 0.29 -1.75
CA ARG A 62 -2.85 1.56 -1.07
C ARG A 62 -1.58 1.55 -0.22
N ILE A 63 -1.28 0.44 0.45
CA ILE A 63 -0.05 0.27 1.25
C ILE A 63 1.17 0.38 0.33
N VAL A 64 1.18 -0.38 -0.77
CA VAL A 64 2.28 -0.41 -1.74
C VAL A 64 2.45 0.95 -2.42
N SER A 65 1.39 1.54 -2.99
CA SER A 65 1.50 2.87 -3.61
C SER A 65 1.98 3.95 -2.64
N ALA A 66 1.53 3.92 -1.38
CA ALA A 66 1.98 4.87 -0.36
C ALA A 66 3.48 4.71 -0.05
N HIS A 67 3.97 3.47 0.03
CA HIS A 67 5.38 3.16 0.28
C HIS A 67 6.28 3.73 -0.82
N TYR A 68 6.02 3.39 -2.08
CA TYR A 68 6.82 3.87 -3.21
C TYR A 68 6.73 5.39 -3.39
N ALA A 69 5.54 5.98 -3.20
CA ALA A 69 5.38 7.43 -3.24
C ALA A 69 6.14 8.15 -2.12
N ALA A 70 6.21 7.58 -0.92
CA ALA A 70 6.98 8.12 0.18
C ALA A 70 8.49 8.05 -0.12
N GLN A 71 8.97 6.91 -0.63
CA GLN A 71 10.37 6.75 -1.04
C GLN A 71 10.77 7.75 -2.11
N GLU A 72 9.94 7.98 -3.12
CA GLU A 72 10.22 8.99 -4.16
C GLU A 72 10.26 10.40 -3.57
N CYS A 73 9.38 10.74 -2.63
CA CYS A 73 9.43 12.03 -1.95
C CYS A 73 10.75 12.22 -1.19
N LEU A 74 11.22 11.19 -0.49
CA LEU A 74 12.49 11.22 0.24
C LEU A 74 13.69 11.30 -0.71
N ARG A 75 13.68 10.53 -1.81
CA ARG A 75 14.72 10.60 -2.85
C ARG A 75 14.84 11.99 -3.44
N ARG A 76 13.71 12.64 -3.77
CA ARG A 76 13.70 14.03 -4.25
C ARG A 76 14.18 15.02 -3.20
N ALA A 77 13.81 14.82 -1.94
CA ALA A 77 14.23 15.67 -0.83
C ALA A 77 15.74 15.59 -0.55
N ALA A 78 16.40 14.50 -0.93
CA ALA A 78 17.85 14.30 -0.76
C ALA A 78 18.71 14.98 -1.84
N ARG A 79 18.11 15.72 -2.79
CA ARG A 79 18.87 16.46 -3.81
C ARG A 79 19.58 17.66 -3.19
N PRO A 80 20.90 17.85 -3.42
CA PRO A 80 21.67 18.92 -2.78
C PRO A 80 21.25 20.33 -3.23
N ASP A 81 20.70 20.47 -4.43
CA ASP A 81 20.34 21.77 -5.02
C ASP A 81 18.89 22.19 -4.72
N LEU A 82 18.23 21.52 -3.78
CA LEU A 82 16.83 21.78 -3.47
C LEU A 82 16.70 22.86 -2.38
N PRO A 83 15.88 23.91 -2.57
CA PRO A 83 15.62 24.87 -1.50
C PRO A 83 15.03 24.18 -0.25
N ASP A 84 15.46 24.60 0.94
CA ASP A 84 15.05 24.01 2.23
C ASP A 84 13.54 23.90 2.39
N SER A 85 12.80 24.92 1.95
CA SER A 85 11.34 24.95 2.02
C SER A 85 10.67 23.85 1.19
N VAL A 86 11.28 23.47 0.05
CA VAL A 86 10.82 22.38 -0.81
C VAL A 86 11.21 21.03 -0.20
N MET A 87 12.44 20.91 0.32
CA MET A 87 12.91 19.71 1.04
C MET A 87 11.97 19.36 2.21
N MET A 88 11.69 20.33 3.08
CA MET A 88 10.78 20.16 4.23
C MET A 88 9.37 19.74 3.78
N ARG A 89 8.84 20.32 2.70
CA ARG A 89 7.53 19.95 2.17
C ARG A 89 7.50 18.50 1.66
N LEU A 90 8.54 18.05 0.97
CA LEU A 90 8.65 16.68 0.48
C LEU A 90 8.78 15.68 1.64
N GLN A 91 9.59 16.00 2.66
CA GLN A 91 9.69 15.18 3.88
C GLN A 91 8.34 15.10 4.61
N GLY A 92 7.64 16.23 4.75
CA GLY A 92 6.29 16.26 5.32
C GLY A 92 5.28 15.41 4.53
N LYS A 93 5.35 15.45 3.20
CA LYS A 93 4.53 14.60 2.30
C LYS A 93 4.87 13.12 2.47
N ALA A 94 6.16 12.76 2.53
CA ALA A 94 6.59 11.39 2.78
C ALA A 94 6.05 10.86 4.12
N ALA A 95 6.14 11.66 5.19
CA ALA A 95 5.60 11.31 6.49
C ALA A 95 4.07 11.14 6.46
N ALA A 96 3.35 11.95 5.70
CA ALA A 96 1.91 11.80 5.51
C ALA A 96 1.54 10.50 4.77
N LEU A 97 2.29 10.15 3.72
CA LEU A 97 2.12 8.91 2.97
C LEU A 97 2.42 7.67 3.84
N ASP A 98 3.49 7.70 4.65
CA ASP A 98 3.80 6.62 5.61
C ASP A 98 2.65 6.40 6.62
N ARG A 99 2.12 7.49 7.20
CA ARG A 99 0.95 7.40 8.10
C ARG A 99 -0.27 6.80 7.41
N MET A 100 -0.51 7.16 6.15
CA MET A 100 -1.60 6.60 5.34
C MET A 100 -1.39 5.09 5.08
N GLY A 101 -0.17 4.67 4.73
CA GLY A 101 0.18 3.26 4.55
C GLY A 101 -0.05 2.46 5.84
N ARG A 102 0.43 2.95 6.99
CA ARG A 102 0.20 2.31 8.30
C ARG A 102 -1.29 2.24 8.67
N ALA A 103 -2.08 3.25 8.34
CA ALA A 103 -3.52 3.21 8.59
C ALA A 103 -4.21 2.13 7.74
N ALA A 104 -3.84 2.02 6.46
CA ALA A 104 -4.33 0.97 5.57
C ALA A 104 -3.90 -0.44 6.06
N GLN A 105 -2.65 -0.60 6.52
CA GLN A 105 -2.17 -1.84 7.11
C GLN A 105 -3.01 -2.26 8.32
N ARG A 106 -3.23 -1.36 9.29
CA ARG A 106 -4.07 -1.67 10.46
C ARG A 106 -5.49 -2.07 10.07
N GLN A 107 -6.05 -1.48 9.02
CA GLN A 107 -7.37 -1.86 8.53
C GLN A 107 -7.35 -3.24 7.88
N LEU A 108 -6.33 -3.56 7.09
CA LEU A 108 -6.13 -4.88 6.49
C LEU A 108 -5.99 -5.95 7.57
N ASP A 109 -5.17 -5.70 8.60
CA ASP A 109 -4.97 -6.62 9.73
C ASP A 109 -6.28 -6.88 10.47
N LYS A 110 -7.10 -5.83 10.68
CA LYS A 110 -8.44 -5.96 11.28
C LYS A 110 -9.37 -6.84 10.45
N LEU A 111 -9.38 -6.67 9.12
CA LEU A 111 -10.21 -7.49 8.23
C LEU A 111 -9.75 -8.95 8.25
N LYS A 112 -8.44 -9.19 8.21
CA LYS A 112 -7.86 -10.54 8.32
C LYS A 112 -8.19 -11.21 9.65
N ALA A 113 -8.12 -10.47 10.76
CA ALA A 113 -8.46 -10.99 12.09
C ALA A 113 -9.97 -11.25 12.28
N ALA A 114 -10.82 -10.48 11.60
CA ALA A 114 -12.27 -10.66 11.64
C ALA A 114 -12.75 -11.77 10.69
N GLN A 115 -11.92 -12.18 9.73
CA GLN A 115 -12.25 -13.28 8.84
C GLN A 115 -12.30 -14.55 9.70
N PRO A 116 -13.46 -15.24 9.79
CA PRO A 116 -13.52 -16.51 10.48
C PRO A 116 -12.47 -17.37 9.83
N ILE A 117 -11.50 -17.85 10.61
CA ILE A 117 -10.65 -18.95 10.17
C ILE A 117 -11.68 -20.01 9.79
N GLN A 118 -11.89 -20.22 8.49
CA GLN A 118 -12.55 -21.42 8.01
C GLN A 118 -11.60 -22.49 8.52
N GLN A 119 -11.86 -22.96 9.74
CA GLN A 119 -11.14 -24.03 10.37
C GLN A 119 -11.29 -25.11 9.32
N ALA A 120 -10.19 -25.39 8.63
CA ALA A 120 -10.11 -26.50 7.72
C ALA A 120 -10.64 -27.66 8.54
N THR A 121 -11.89 -28.06 8.23
CA THR A 121 -12.56 -29.15 8.92
C THR A 121 -11.52 -30.24 8.95
N PRO A 122 -11.03 -30.66 10.13
CA PRO A 122 -9.90 -31.56 10.20
C PRO A 122 -10.25 -32.74 9.32
N ALA A 123 -9.56 -32.85 8.18
CA ALA A 123 -9.75 -33.96 7.28
C ALA A 123 -9.48 -35.17 8.17
N SER A 124 -10.52 -35.95 8.46
CA SER A 124 -10.43 -37.11 9.33
C SER A 124 -9.21 -37.92 8.90
N ALA A 125 -8.13 -37.77 9.66
CA ALA A 125 -6.91 -38.48 9.37
C ALA A 125 -7.25 -39.97 9.56
N PRO A 126 -6.97 -40.85 8.60
CA PRO A 126 -7.07 -42.28 8.83
C PRO A 126 -6.21 -42.60 10.07
N ALA A 127 -6.80 -43.32 11.02
CA ALA A 127 -6.20 -43.65 12.30
C ALA A 127 -4.87 -44.38 12.09
N ALA A 128 -3.75 -43.66 12.20
CA ALA A 128 -2.43 -44.25 12.29
C ALA A 128 -2.17 -44.60 13.76
N GLU A 129 -1.92 -45.88 14.03
CA GLU A 129 -1.48 -46.43 15.31
C GLU A 129 -0.29 -45.64 15.87
N ARG A 130 -0.45 -45.16 17.11
CA ARG A 130 0.61 -44.47 17.86
C ARG A 130 1.65 -45.48 18.35
N PRO A 131 2.94 -45.30 18.04
CA PRO A 131 4.01 -45.85 18.86
C PRO A 131 4.07 -45.07 20.19
N ALA A 132 4.13 -45.80 21.30
CA ALA A 132 4.32 -45.22 22.63
C ALA A 132 5.70 -44.56 22.73
N MET A 133 5.74 -43.27 23.09
CA MET A 133 6.97 -42.58 23.46
C MET A 133 6.89 -42.00 24.87
N SER A 134 7.98 -42.24 25.58
CA SER A 134 8.27 -41.97 26.98
C SER A 134 8.19 -40.49 27.38
N PRO A 135 7.96 -40.20 28.68
CA PRO A 135 7.86 -38.84 29.21
C PRO A 135 9.21 -38.10 29.16
N VAL A 136 9.19 -36.86 28.67
CA VAL A 136 10.34 -35.94 28.66
C VAL A 136 10.25 -35.01 29.89
N PRO A 137 11.35 -34.72 30.61
CA PRO A 137 11.33 -33.91 31.82
C PRO A 137 11.11 -32.43 31.54
N HIS A 138 10.24 -31.79 32.32
CA HIS A 138 10.00 -30.35 32.30
C HIS A 138 11.18 -29.57 32.92
N THR A 139 11.83 -28.72 32.12
CA THR A 139 12.76 -27.71 32.62
C THR A 139 12.01 -26.42 32.98
N ALA A 140 12.39 -25.86 34.13
CA ALA A 140 11.69 -24.77 34.81
C ALA A 140 11.76 -23.43 34.05
N ARG A 141 10.63 -22.71 34.06
CA ARG A 141 10.42 -21.41 33.41
C ARG A 141 11.03 -20.27 34.27
N PRO A 142 11.84 -19.35 33.70
CA PRO A 142 12.39 -18.22 34.43
C PRO A 142 11.31 -17.16 34.75
N LYS A 143 11.42 -16.56 35.94
CA LYS A 143 10.53 -15.53 36.49
C LYS A 143 10.73 -14.18 35.78
N SER A 144 9.63 -13.54 35.41
CA SER A 144 9.60 -12.20 34.81
C SER A 144 9.98 -11.09 35.81
N PRO A 145 10.65 -10.02 35.35
CA PRO A 145 11.01 -8.87 36.18
C PRO A 145 9.80 -7.97 36.54
N PRO A 146 9.90 -7.17 37.62
CA PRO A 146 8.82 -6.32 38.13
C PRO A 146 8.53 -5.09 37.25
N PRO A 147 7.29 -4.56 37.30
CA PRO A 147 6.86 -3.42 36.50
C PRO A 147 7.51 -2.10 36.94
N GLN A 148 7.96 -1.30 35.97
CA GLN A 148 8.50 0.04 36.21
C GLN A 148 7.38 1.09 36.38
N PRO A 149 7.59 2.14 37.20
CA PRO A 149 6.60 3.18 37.48
C PRO A 149 6.40 4.13 36.29
N VAL A 150 5.14 4.39 35.97
CA VAL A 150 4.68 5.31 34.92
C VAL A 150 4.94 6.75 35.35
N ARG A 151 5.82 7.47 34.64
CA ARG A 151 5.97 8.93 34.80
C ARG A 151 4.79 9.64 34.15
N LYS A 152 4.13 10.51 34.91
CA LYS A 152 3.09 11.43 34.44
C LYS A 152 3.79 12.73 34.04
N ASP A 153 3.93 12.98 32.74
CA ASP A 153 4.34 14.29 32.25
C ASP A 153 3.12 15.22 32.11
N PRO A 154 3.28 16.51 32.44
CA PRO A 154 2.20 17.50 32.41
C PRO A 154 1.86 17.90 30.96
N MET A 155 0.56 17.89 30.65
CA MET A 155 0.01 18.41 29.41
C MET A 155 0.24 19.93 29.31
N HIS A 156 1.11 20.36 28.38
CA HIS A 156 1.04 21.70 27.82
C HIS A 156 -0.13 21.75 26.83
N ARG A 157 -1.12 22.58 27.18
CA ARG A 157 -2.31 22.89 26.39
C ARG A 157 -1.91 23.83 25.27
N GLU A 158 -1.70 23.28 24.09
CA GLU A 158 -1.46 24.04 22.85
C GLU A 158 -2.80 24.66 22.39
N GLU A 159 -2.82 25.98 22.24
CA GLU A 159 -3.96 26.76 21.77
C GLU A 159 -4.26 26.42 20.30
N ALA A 160 -5.49 25.96 20.07
CA ALA A 160 -5.98 25.61 18.75
C ALA A 160 -6.20 26.87 17.90
N THR A 161 -5.33 27.12 16.93
CA THR A 161 -5.62 27.96 15.78
C THR A 161 -6.72 27.30 14.94
N THR A 162 -7.88 27.95 14.91
CA THR A 162 -9.05 27.56 14.09
C THR A 162 -8.67 27.51 12.60
N PRO A 163 -8.87 26.38 11.89
CA PRO A 163 -8.70 26.33 10.44
C PRO A 163 -9.82 27.12 9.77
N ALA A 164 -9.45 27.92 8.77
CA ALA A 164 -10.39 28.64 7.93
C ALA A 164 -11.39 27.67 7.30
N THR A 165 -12.67 27.86 7.59
CA THR A 165 -13.80 27.15 7.00
C THR A 165 -13.86 27.47 5.51
N THR A 166 -13.30 26.58 4.69
CA THR A 166 -13.56 26.57 3.24
C THR A 166 -15.02 26.17 3.05
N ALA A 167 -15.80 27.02 2.37
CA ALA A 167 -17.19 26.72 2.07
C ALA A 167 -17.29 25.38 1.30
N PRO A 168 -18.32 24.55 1.58
CA PRO A 168 -18.52 23.31 0.84
C PRO A 168 -18.77 23.63 -0.63
N LEU A 169 -17.95 23.06 -1.52
CA LEU A 169 -18.20 23.06 -2.96
C LEU A 169 -19.54 22.40 -3.23
N SER A 170 -20.28 22.93 -4.21
CA SER A 170 -21.54 22.33 -4.63
C SER A 170 -21.29 20.93 -5.23
N ALA A 171 -22.25 20.01 -5.07
CA ALA A 171 -22.14 18.65 -5.60
C ALA A 171 -21.89 18.62 -7.13
N GLU A 172 -22.35 19.65 -7.83
CA GLU A 172 -22.18 19.81 -9.27
C GLU A 172 -20.73 20.18 -9.64
N GLU A 173 -20.09 21.05 -8.85
CA GLU A 173 -18.66 21.38 -9.02
C GLU A 173 -17.75 20.20 -8.69
N GLU A 174 -18.07 19.40 -7.67
CA GLU A 174 -17.32 18.20 -7.34
C GLU A 174 -17.37 17.16 -8.47
N GLN A 175 -18.56 16.97 -9.06
CA GLN A 175 -18.75 16.03 -10.17
C GLN A 175 -18.07 16.51 -11.46
N ALA A 176 -18.10 17.83 -11.75
CA ALA A 176 -17.37 18.41 -12.87
C ALA A 176 -15.85 18.29 -12.70
N LEU A 177 -15.34 18.46 -11.48
CA LEU A 177 -13.92 18.32 -11.19
C LEU A 177 -13.44 16.87 -11.35
N LEU A 178 -14.26 15.91 -10.89
CA LEU A 178 -13.99 14.47 -11.06
C LEU A 178 -14.02 14.07 -12.54
N GLN A 179 -15.01 14.54 -13.30
CA GLN A 179 -15.08 14.26 -14.73
C GLN A 179 -13.89 14.85 -15.50
N ARG A 180 -13.48 16.07 -15.15
CA ARG A 180 -12.29 16.70 -15.74
C ARG A 180 -11.01 15.95 -15.40
N ALA A 181 -10.84 15.55 -14.15
CA ALA A 181 -9.68 14.76 -13.71
C ALA A 181 -9.62 13.39 -14.41
N MET A 182 -10.77 12.75 -14.64
CA MET A 182 -10.85 11.49 -15.39
C MET A 182 -10.47 11.67 -16.87
N ASN A 183 -10.93 12.73 -17.51
CA ASN A 183 -10.59 13.01 -18.91
C ASN A 183 -9.10 13.34 -19.07
N ASP A 184 -8.53 14.16 -18.19
CA ASP A 184 -7.09 14.48 -18.18
C ASP A 184 -6.21 13.22 -18.01
N LEU A 185 -6.67 12.26 -17.19
CA LEU A 185 -5.98 10.99 -17.00
C LEU A 185 -6.01 10.13 -18.28
N PHE A 186 -7.16 10.09 -18.97
CA PHE A 186 -7.32 9.34 -20.20
C PHE A 186 -6.46 9.93 -21.34
N ASP A 187 -6.46 11.26 -21.51
CA ASP A 187 -5.66 11.94 -22.54
C ASP A 187 -4.14 11.76 -22.32
N ARG A 188 -3.70 11.82 -21.06
CA ARG A 188 -2.30 11.54 -20.71
C ARG A 188 -1.89 10.09 -21.00
N SER A 189 -2.78 9.13 -20.72
CA SER A 189 -2.52 7.72 -21.02
C SER A 189 -2.48 7.43 -22.52
N SER A 190 -3.35 8.08 -23.30
CA SER A 190 -3.40 7.96 -24.76
C SER A 190 -2.14 8.52 -25.42
N THR A 191 -1.69 9.70 -24.97
CA THR A 191 -0.49 10.34 -25.51
C THR A 191 0.76 9.52 -25.21
N ALA A 192 0.87 8.95 -24.00
CA ALA A 192 1.99 8.09 -23.62
C ALA A 192 2.07 6.81 -24.50
N VAL A 193 0.93 6.21 -24.85
CA VAL A 193 0.87 5.04 -25.75
C VAL A 193 1.24 5.43 -27.18
N ALA A 194 0.74 6.58 -27.68
CA ALA A 194 1.08 7.07 -29.01
C ALA A 194 2.59 7.36 -29.15
N THR A 195 3.21 7.97 -28.13
CA THR A 195 4.66 8.22 -28.12
C THR A 195 5.48 6.93 -28.06
N LEU A 196 5.03 5.92 -27.31
CA LEU A 196 5.67 4.60 -27.26
C LEU A 196 5.60 3.86 -28.61
N MET A 197 4.46 3.96 -29.30
CA MET A 197 4.29 3.35 -30.62
C MET A 197 5.08 4.09 -31.71
N ALA A 198 5.21 5.42 -31.61
CA ALA A 198 6.02 6.20 -32.54
C ALA A 198 7.53 5.89 -32.39
N GLY A 199 8.03 5.76 -31.16
CA GLY A 199 9.45 5.46 -30.91
C GLY A 199 9.88 4.05 -31.36
N LEU A 200 8.94 3.09 -31.45
CA LEU A 200 9.22 1.74 -31.97
C LEU A 200 9.37 1.70 -33.49
N ALA A 201 8.86 2.71 -34.22
CA ALA A 201 8.95 2.77 -35.68
C ALA A 201 10.26 3.39 -36.19
N GLU A 202 11.06 4.03 -35.33
CA GLU A 202 12.30 4.72 -35.70
C GLU A 202 13.59 3.95 -35.35
N LEU A 203 13.50 2.68 -34.95
CA LEU A 203 14.72 1.86 -34.78
C LEU A 203 15.35 1.62 -36.16
N PRO A 204 16.57 2.17 -36.43
CA PRO A 204 17.24 1.94 -37.69
C PRO A 204 17.60 0.45 -37.80
N ASP A 205 17.35 -0.11 -38.97
CA ASP A 205 17.73 -1.48 -39.34
C ASP A 205 19.24 -1.60 -39.22
N ALA A 206 19.72 -2.16 -38.11
CA ALA A 206 21.13 -2.30 -37.83
C ALA A 206 21.69 -3.46 -38.68
N ALA A 207 22.33 -3.08 -39.79
CA ALA A 207 23.11 -3.94 -40.67
C ALA A 207 24.48 -4.32 -40.07
#